data_AF-A0A1I7AWT5-F1
#
_entry.id   AF-A0A1I7AWT5-F1
#
_cell.length_a   1.000
_cell.length_b   1.000
_cell.length_c   1.000
_cell.angle_alpha   90.00
_cell.angle_beta   90.00
_cell.angle_gamma   90.00
#
_symmetry.space_group_name_H-M   'P 1'
#
loop_
_entity.id
_entity.type
_entity.pdbx_description
1 polymer ?
#
loop_
_entity_poly.entity_id
_entity_poly.type
_entity_poly.pdbx_seq_one_letter_code
_entity_poly.pdbx_strand_id
1 'polypeptide(L)'
;MPEKSPTGSAAGADTGREEILAAARGAREAAAEFAAATRDTKDTLLNAMADALARRSGEILDANELDLTAARDSGMPEAMLDRLKLTESRVAEVASGLRTVAGLPDPVGETVRGSMLPNGLELRQVRVPLGVVGIVYEGRPNVTVDAAGLTLKSGNAVLLRGSSSAVRSNTALVSILRDVLVESGFSPNLVTLLPCADRSSVGHLVTARGLVDLVIPRGGAGLINAVVEEATVPVIETGVGNCHVYVDRAADTEKTRQVVRNAKTRRVSVCNAAETLLVHREVAETLLPGLARELAETGVTLHADERAAETIGNAAPVTPATEQDWDTEYLSMDLAVAVVDSPDEAMAHIARHGTGHTEAIVSEDVSTVRRFTTRVDSAAVVVNASTAFTDGAQFGMGAEIGISTQKLHARGPMALPELTTTKWLVWGDGHTRP
;
A
#
# COMPACT_ATOMS: atom_id res chain seq x y z
N MET A 1 -2.27 54.48 -21.05
CA MET A 1 -2.50 53.02 -20.96
C MET A 1 -2.71 52.72 -19.48
N PRO A 2 -3.88 52.22 -19.06
CA PRO A 2 -4.14 52.00 -17.64
C PRO A 2 -3.44 50.74 -17.15
N GLU A 3 -2.92 50.82 -15.93
CA GLU A 3 -2.33 49.72 -15.16
C GLU A 3 -3.35 48.61 -14.93
N LYS A 4 -2.95 47.36 -15.19
CA LYS A 4 -3.67 46.17 -14.76
C LYS A 4 -3.22 45.81 -13.33
N SER A 5 -4.11 46.00 -12.37
CA SER A 5 -4.01 45.43 -11.02
C SER A 5 -3.93 43.89 -11.06
N PRO A 6 -3.03 43.24 -10.30
CA PRO A 6 -3.05 41.81 -10.07
C PRO A 6 -3.78 41.53 -8.75
N THR A 7 -5.11 41.43 -8.78
CA THR A 7 -5.89 41.07 -7.58
C THR A 7 -6.88 39.97 -7.97
N GLY A 8 -6.52 38.71 -7.68
CA GLY A 8 -7.44 37.59 -7.90
C GLY A 8 -6.93 36.18 -7.55
N SER A 9 -5.61 35.96 -7.40
CA SER A 9 -5.07 34.58 -7.24
C SER A 9 -4.53 34.26 -5.84
N ALA A 10 -4.06 35.22 -5.06
CA ALA A 10 -3.39 34.94 -3.77
C ALA A 10 -4.36 34.66 -2.60
N ALA A 11 -5.53 35.29 -2.57
CA ALA A 11 -6.46 35.18 -1.44
C ALA A 11 -7.17 33.80 -1.34
N GLY A 12 -7.43 33.15 -2.47
CA GLY A 12 -8.03 31.81 -2.52
C GLY A 12 -7.08 30.70 -2.07
N ALA A 13 -5.79 30.80 -2.43
CA ALA A 13 -4.76 29.83 -2.05
C ALA A 13 -4.47 29.85 -0.55
N ASP A 14 -4.52 31.03 0.08
CA ASP A 14 -4.27 31.19 1.52
C ASP A 14 -5.41 30.59 2.38
N THR A 15 -6.65 30.69 1.89
CA THR A 15 -7.83 30.17 2.61
C THR A 15 -7.87 28.65 2.59
N GLY A 16 -7.56 28.03 1.44
CA GLY A 16 -7.51 26.57 1.31
C GLY A 16 -6.38 25.95 2.15
N ARG A 17 -5.22 26.61 2.25
CA ARG A 17 -4.12 26.16 3.12
C ARG A 17 -4.53 26.18 4.58
N GLU A 18 -5.14 27.27 5.05
CA GLU A 18 -5.51 27.41 6.46
C GLU A 18 -6.57 26.38 6.89
N GLU A 19 -7.50 26.02 6.01
CA GLU A 19 -8.46 24.94 6.26
C GLU A 19 -7.76 23.59 6.52
N ILE A 20 -6.78 23.22 5.69
CA ILE A 20 -5.99 21.98 5.87
C ILE A 20 -5.18 22.02 7.16
N LEU A 21 -4.55 23.17 7.48
CA LEU A 21 -3.78 23.32 8.71
C LEU A 21 -4.68 23.29 9.96
N ALA A 22 -5.89 23.83 9.89
CA ALA A 22 -6.88 23.75 10.97
C ALA A 22 -7.33 22.31 11.20
N ALA A 23 -7.62 21.56 10.13
CA ALA A 23 -7.93 20.13 10.22
C ALA A 23 -6.78 19.34 10.84
N ALA A 24 -5.53 19.62 10.44
CA ALA A 24 -4.36 18.96 11.00
C ALA A 24 -4.11 19.28 12.47
N ARG A 25 -4.36 20.52 12.92
CA ARG A 25 -4.31 20.89 14.34
C ARG A 25 -5.37 20.14 15.15
N GLY A 26 -6.62 20.12 14.65
CA GLY A 26 -7.71 19.38 15.30
C GLY A 26 -7.44 17.88 15.40
N ALA A 27 -6.86 17.27 14.35
CA ALA A 27 -6.46 15.87 14.36
C ALA A 27 -5.33 15.60 15.36
N ARG A 28 -4.35 16.50 15.47
CA ARG A 28 -3.23 16.38 16.42
C ARG A 28 -3.69 16.43 17.87
N GLU A 29 -4.60 17.34 18.20
CA GLU A 29 -5.21 17.43 19.53
C GLU A 29 -5.98 16.15 19.86
N ALA A 30 -6.81 15.68 18.91
CA ALA A 30 -7.58 14.46 19.07
C ALA A 30 -6.67 13.21 19.21
N ALA A 31 -5.60 13.10 18.43
CA ALA A 31 -4.63 12.01 18.53
C ALA A 31 -3.94 11.97 19.90
N ALA A 32 -3.60 13.13 20.45
CA ALA A 32 -2.95 13.22 21.76
C ALA A 32 -3.84 12.69 22.89
N GLU A 33 -5.14 13.00 22.85
CA GLU A 33 -6.12 12.45 23.80
C GLU A 33 -6.35 10.95 23.57
N PHE A 34 -6.51 10.55 22.31
CA PHE A 34 -6.81 9.16 21.95
C PHE A 34 -5.64 8.19 22.14
N ALA A 35 -4.40 8.68 22.23
CA ALA A 35 -3.23 7.85 22.52
C ALA A 35 -3.32 7.08 23.86
N ALA A 36 -4.19 7.52 24.78
CA ALA A 36 -4.47 6.83 26.04
C ALA A 36 -5.62 5.81 25.95
N ALA A 37 -6.32 5.71 24.81
CA ALA A 37 -7.43 4.79 24.63
C ALA A 37 -6.95 3.34 24.76
N THR A 38 -7.68 2.55 25.55
CA THR A 38 -7.37 1.13 25.75
C THR A 38 -7.70 0.32 24.49
N ARG A 39 -7.11 -0.87 24.38
CA ARG A 39 -7.48 -1.83 23.33
C ARG A 39 -9.00 -2.06 23.28
N ASP A 40 -9.63 -2.36 24.41
CA ASP A 40 -11.07 -2.66 24.48
C ASP A 40 -11.93 -1.49 23.97
N THR A 41 -11.54 -0.27 24.31
CA THR A 41 -12.15 0.96 23.80
C THR A 41 -12.04 1.06 22.28
N LYS A 42 -10.84 0.83 21.73
CA LYS A 42 -10.61 0.87 20.27
C LYS A 42 -11.38 -0.22 19.55
N ASP A 43 -11.42 -1.43 20.10
CA ASP A 43 -12.08 -2.59 19.49
C ASP A 43 -13.60 -2.40 19.48
N THR A 44 -14.15 -1.86 20.57
CA THR A 44 -15.57 -1.50 20.67
C THR A 44 -15.93 -0.41 19.65
N LEU A 45 -15.12 0.64 19.55
CA LEU A 45 -15.33 1.74 18.61
C LEU A 45 -15.36 1.25 17.16
N LEU A 46 -14.39 0.41 16.76
CA LEU A 46 -14.33 -0.13 15.40
C LEU A 46 -15.50 -1.06 15.08
N ASN A 47 -15.95 -1.86 16.05
CA ASN A 47 -17.13 -2.70 15.87
C ASN A 47 -18.42 -1.86 15.73
N ALA A 48 -18.54 -0.77 16.49
CA ALA A 48 -19.66 0.16 16.38
C ALA A 48 -19.66 0.88 15.02
N MET A 49 -18.48 1.25 14.50
CA MET A 49 -18.33 1.80 13.16
C MET A 49 -18.77 0.80 12.08
N ALA A 50 -18.36 -0.47 12.21
CA ALA A 50 -18.80 -1.53 11.30
C ALA A 50 -20.32 -1.73 11.33
N ASP A 51 -20.93 -1.71 12.52
CA ASP A 51 -22.39 -1.79 12.67
C ASP A 51 -23.11 -0.61 12.03
N ALA A 52 -22.57 0.61 12.20
CA ALA A 52 -23.16 1.83 11.65
C ALA A 52 -23.10 1.84 10.11
N LEU A 53 -21.96 1.45 9.53
CA LEU A 53 -21.80 1.30 8.07
C LEU A 53 -22.79 0.30 7.49
N ALA A 54 -22.99 -0.85 8.15
CA ALA A 54 -23.94 -1.86 7.71
C ALA A 54 -25.40 -1.36 7.79
N ARG A 55 -25.77 -0.67 8.89
CA ARG A 55 -27.12 -0.11 9.06
C ARG A 55 -27.43 1.02 8.08
N ARG A 56 -26.44 1.85 7.76
CA ARG A 56 -26.57 3.03 6.89
C ARG A 56 -26.08 2.76 5.46
N SER A 57 -26.09 1.49 5.04
CA SER A 57 -25.62 1.07 3.71
C SER A 57 -26.38 1.75 2.57
N GLY A 58 -27.69 1.98 2.73
CA GLY A 58 -28.49 2.72 1.75
C GLY A 58 -27.96 4.13 1.48
N GLU A 59 -27.61 4.87 2.53
CA GLU A 59 -27.04 6.23 2.39
C GLU A 59 -25.71 6.23 1.62
N ILE A 60 -24.88 5.19 1.85
CA ILE A 60 -23.59 5.03 1.16
C ILE A 60 -23.81 4.71 -0.33
N LEU A 61 -24.75 3.82 -0.64
CA LEU A 61 -25.04 3.40 -2.01
C LEU A 61 -25.68 4.52 -2.82
N ASP A 62 -26.61 5.28 -2.24
CA ASP A 62 -27.21 6.46 -2.87
C ASP A 62 -26.14 7.51 -3.21
N ALA A 63 -25.21 7.77 -2.28
CA ALA A 63 -24.09 8.68 -2.52
C ALA A 63 -23.14 8.16 -3.62
N ASN A 64 -22.89 6.84 -3.66
CA ASN A 64 -22.02 6.23 -4.66
C ASN A 64 -22.62 6.24 -6.06
N GLU A 65 -23.94 6.06 -6.22
CA GLU A 65 -24.58 6.11 -7.53
C GLU A 65 -24.50 7.50 -8.16
N LEU A 66 -24.54 8.56 -7.34
CA LEU A 66 -24.31 9.93 -7.80
C LEU A 66 -22.88 10.15 -8.30
N ASP A 67 -21.89 9.56 -7.62
CA ASP A 67 -20.49 9.58 -8.06
C ASP A 67 -20.29 8.76 -9.35
N LEU A 68 -20.88 7.57 -9.44
CA LEU A 68 -20.82 6.72 -10.63
C LEU A 68 -21.48 7.38 -11.84
N THR A 69 -22.63 8.01 -11.67
CA THR A 69 -23.30 8.77 -12.74
C THR A 69 -22.41 9.89 -13.24
N ALA A 70 -21.88 10.72 -12.34
CA ALA A 70 -20.97 11.80 -12.71
C ALA A 70 -19.69 11.29 -13.40
N ALA A 71 -19.14 10.17 -12.95
CA ALA A 71 -17.96 9.55 -13.54
C ALA A 71 -18.24 9.00 -14.96
N ARG A 72 -19.39 8.36 -15.18
CA ARG A 72 -19.85 7.91 -16.50
C ARG A 72 -20.03 9.09 -17.46
N ASP A 73 -20.68 10.15 -17.00
CA ASP A 73 -20.91 11.37 -17.79
C ASP A 73 -19.60 12.07 -18.18
N SER A 74 -18.56 11.94 -17.35
CA SER A 74 -17.21 12.43 -17.64
C SER A 74 -16.38 11.53 -18.58
N GLY A 75 -16.91 10.39 -19.01
CA GLY A 75 -16.22 9.44 -19.88
C GLY A 75 -15.16 8.58 -19.17
N MET A 76 -15.28 8.36 -17.86
CA MET A 76 -14.35 7.52 -17.12
C MET A 76 -14.35 6.07 -17.65
N PRO A 77 -13.18 5.44 -17.88
CA PRO A 77 -13.12 4.06 -18.36
C PRO A 77 -13.77 3.05 -17.40
N GLU A 78 -14.33 1.97 -17.95
CA GLU A 78 -15.07 0.95 -17.19
C GLU A 78 -14.25 0.34 -16.04
N ALA A 79 -12.95 0.08 -16.26
CA ALA A 79 -12.07 -0.43 -15.21
C ALA A 79 -11.92 0.52 -14.01
N MET A 80 -12.01 1.83 -14.23
CA MET A 80 -11.97 2.84 -13.18
C MET A 80 -13.34 2.99 -12.50
N LEU A 81 -14.43 2.86 -13.26
CA LEU A 81 -15.79 2.80 -12.71
C LEU A 81 -15.97 1.60 -11.78
N ASP A 82 -15.46 0.42 -12.14
CA ASP A 82 -15.50 -0.74 -11.24
C ASP A 82 -14.76 -0.49 -9.94
N ARG A 83 -13.60 0.20 -9.95
CA ARG A 83 -12.88 0.57 -8.72
C ARG A 83 -13.67 1.56 -7.84
N LEU A 84 -14.44 2.46 -8.45
CA LEU A 84 -15.26 3.46 -7.77
C LEU A 84 -16.55 2.85 -7.18
N LYS A 85 -17.07 1.80 -7.80
CA LYS A 85 -18.38 1.22 -7.46
C LYS A 85 -18.41 0.60 -6.07
N LEU A 86 -19.47 0.92 -5.31
CA LEU A 86 -19.87 0.22 -4.11
C LEU A 86 -21.16 -0.57 -4.39
N THR A 87 -21.25 -1.74 -3.79
CA THR A 87 -22.43 -2.60 -3.78
C THR A 87 -22.74 -2.98 -2.35
N GLU A 88 -23.93 -3.50 -2.07
CA GLU A 88 -24.25 -4.01 -0.72
C GLU A 88 -23.19 -5.01 -0.21
N SER A 89 -22.73 -5.93 -1.09
CA SER A 89 -21.65 -6.86 -0.76
C SER A 89 -20.35 -6.13 -0.41
N ARG A 90 -19.93 -5.14 -1.22
CA ARG A 90 -18.69 -4.39 -0.96
C ARG A 90 -18.78 -3.57 0.33
N VAL A 91 -19.94 -2.99 0.66
CA VAL A 91 -20.14 -2.30 1.94
C VAL A 91 -20.08 -3.28 3.11
N ALA A 92 -20.70 -4.46 2.97
CA ALA A 92 -20.63 -5.51 3.98
C ALA A 92 -19.19 -6.05 4.17
N GLU A 93 -18.43 -6.20 3.08
CA GLU A 93 -17.01 -6.57 3.11
C GLU A 93 -16.17 -5.53 3.83
N VAL A 94 -16.38 -4.24 3.56
CA VAL A 94 -15.71 -3.13 4.25
C VAL A 94 -16.03 -3.13 5.75
N ALA A 95 -17.30 -3.29 6.11
CA ALA A 95 -17.70 -3.41 7.52
C ALA A 95 -17.06 -4.64 8.18
N SER A 96 -17.00 -5.78 7.48
CA SER A 96 -16.32 -6.98 7.96
C SER A 96 -14.82 -6.75 8.12
N GLY A 97 -14.18 -5.99 7.22
CA GLY A 97 -12.78 -5.59 7.31
C GLY A 97 -12.48 -4.83 8.61
N LEU A 98 -13.34 -3.88 8.99
CA LEU A 98 -13.22 -3.18 10.28
C LEU A 98 -13.29 -4.14 11.48
N ARG A 99 -14.16 -5.16 11.43
CA ARG A 99 -14.24 -6.17 12.50
C ARG A 99 -12.98 -7.01 12.58
N THR A 100 -12.43 -7.39 11.42
CA THR A 100 -11.14 -8.07 11.37
C THR A 100 -10.07 -7.22 12.04
N VAL A 101 -9.97 -5.94 11.70
CA VAL A 101 -9.01 -4.99 12.31
C VAL A 101 -9.23 -4.85 13.82
N ALA A 102 -10.49 -4.79 14.28
CA ALA A 102 -10.83 -4.76 15.70
C ALA A 102 -10.30 -6.01 16.42
N GLY A 103 -10.38 -7.19 15.80
CA GLY A 103 -9.88 -8.45 16.35
C GLY A 103 -8.35 -8.57 16.44
N LEU A 104 -7.60 -7.76 15.69
CA LEU A 104 -6.13 -7.84 15.67
C LEU A 104 -5.50 -7.45 17.02
N PRO A 105 -4.28 -7.95 17.32
CA PRO A 105 -3.52 -7.47 18.47
C PRO A 105 -3.28 -5.96 18.40
N ASP A 106 -3.45 -5.29 19.54
CA ASP A 106 -3.15 -3.87 19.65
C ASP A 106 -1.64 -3.67 19.84
N PRO A 107 -0.94 -2.98 18.92
CA PRO A 107 0.50 -2.74 19.07
C PRO A 107 0.82 -1.69 20.13
N VAL A 108 -0.12 -0.81 20.50
CA VAL A 108 0.17 0.33 21.37
C VAL A 108 0.47 -0.14 22.80
N GLY A 109 1.61 0.27 23.33
CA GLY A 109 2.07 -0.12 24.67
C GLY A 109 2.92 -1.39 24.72
N GLU A 110 3.13 -2.09 23.59
CA GLU A 110 4.04 -3.23 23.51
C GLU A 110 5.46 -2.84 23.99
N THR A 111 6.05 -3.64 24.88
CA THR A 111 7.46 -3.47 25.25
C THR A 111 8.35 -4.17 24.23
N VAL A 112 9.12 -3.38 23.48
CA VAL A 112 9.98 -3.87 22.40
C VAL A 112 11.28 -4.47 22.95
N ARG A 113 11.91 -3.76 23.90
CA ARG A 113 13.12 -4.21 24.60
C ARG A 113 13.34 -3.39 25.87
N GLY A 114 14.17 -3.87 26.77
CA GLY A 114 14.52 -3.15 27.98
C GLY A 114 15.75 -3.75 28.66
N SER A 115 16.29 -3.02 29.62
CA SER A 115 17.47 -3.45 30.40
C SER A 115 17.62 -2.60 31.66
N MET A 116 18.25 -3.17 32.68
CA MET A 116 18.78 -2.39 33.81
C MET A 116 20.22 -1.99 33.52
N LEU A 117 20.53 -0.70 33.62
CA LEU A 117 21.90 -0.21 33.49
C LEU A 117 22.73 -0.57 34.73
N PRO A 118 24.08 -0.58 34.64
CA PRO A 118 24.94 -0.89 35.78
C PRO A 118 24.74 -0.01 37.01
N ASN A 119 24.19 1.20 36.83
CA ASN A 119 23.90 2.13 37.93
C ASN A 119 22.50 1.94 38.54
N GLY A 120 21.68 1.03 38.02
CA GLY A 120 20.32 0.76 38.50
C GLY A 120 19.19 1.43 37.70
N LEU A 121 19.49 2.28 36.71
CA LEU A 121 18.45 2.85 35.84
C LEU A 121 17.74 1.75 35.06
N GLU A 122 16.42 1.78 35.08
CA GLU A 122 15.58 0.87 34.31
C GLU A 122 15.20 1.52 32.98
N LEU A 123 15.55 0.85 31.88
CA LEU A 123 15.20 1.26 30.52
C LEU A 123 14.14 0.35 29.94
N ARG A 124 13.10 0.94 29.33
CA ARG A 124 12.12 0.22 28.51
C ARG A 124 11.84 0.98 27.23
N GLN A 125 12.02 0.35 26.08
CA GLN A 125 11.52 0.86 24.81
C GLN A 125 10.11 0.33 24.59
N VAL A 126 9.14 1.24 24.47
CA VAL A 126 7.73 0.90 24.28
C VAL A 126 7.20 1.45 22.96
N ARG A 127 6.25 0.74 22.36
CA ARG A 127 5.58 1.12 21.13
C ARG A 127 4.47 2.14 21.39
N VAL A 128 4.42 3.18 20.55
CA VAL A 128 3.46 4.30 20.66
C VAL A 128 2.94 4.69 19.27
N PRO A 129 1.73 5.28 19.16
CA PRO A 129 1.23 5.77 17.89
C PRO A 129 2.20 6.80 17.27
N LEU A 130 2.12 6.95 15.94
CA LEU A 130 2.84 8.02 15.23
C LEU A 130 2.28 9.39 15.60
N GLY A 131 0.95 9.51 15.66
CA GLY A 131 0.22 10.76 15.89
C GLY A 131 -0.85 10.96 14.81
N VAL A 132 -0.56 11.79 13.81
CA VAL A 132 -1.48 12.10 12.70
C VAL A 132 -0.96 11.51 11.39
N VAL A 133 -1.79 10.70 10.75
CA VAL A 133 -1.49 10.07 9.45
C VAL A 133 -2.35 10.70 8.35
N GLY A 134 -1.72 11.25 7.32
CA GLY A 134 -2.38 11.68 6.10
C GLY A 134 -2.44 10.55 5.07
N ILE A 135 -3.60 10.29 4.49
CA ILE A 135 -3.78 9.28 3.44
C ILE A 135 -4.29 9.97 2.19
N VAL A 136 -3.51 9.91 1.12
CA VAL A 136 -3.88 10.46 -0.20
C VAL A 136 -4.19 9.30 -1.12
N TYR A 137 -5.43 9.19 -1.60
CA TYR A 137 -5.88 8.00 -2.33
C TYR A 137 -6.82 8.34 -3.48
N GLU A 138 -6.92 7.43 -4.45
CA GLU A 138 -7.73 7.63 -5.66
C GLU A 138 -8.60 6.43 -6.05
N GLY A 139 -9.81 6.76 -6.51
CA GLY A 139 -10.69 5.85 -7.25
C GLY A 139 -11.16 4.62 -6.49
N ARG A 140 -11.08 4.60 -5.15
CA ARG A 140 -11.47 3.46 -4.29
C ARG A 140 -12.08 3.96 -2.98
N PRO A 141 -13.42 4.10 -2.88
CA PRO A 141 -14.07 4.58 -1.66
C PRO A 141 -13.86 3.69 -0.44
N ASN A 142 -13.62 2.39 -0.62
CA ASN A 142 -13.36 1.46 0.48
C ASN A 142 -12.10 1.83 1.29
N VAL A 143 -11.09 2.42 0.63
CA VAL A 143 -9.83 2.84 1.27
C VAL A 143 -10.09 3.83 2.40
N THR A 144 -11.14 4.64 2.30
CA THR A 144 -11.58 5.59 3.34
C THR A 144 -11.77 4.89 4.69
N VAL A 145 -12.46 3.74 4.68
CA VAL A 145 -12.79 2.99 5.89
C VAL A 145 -11.61 2.12 6.32
N ASP A 146 -10.96 1.45 5.37
CA ASP A 146 -9.80 0.60 5.66
C ASP A 146 -8.69 1.40 6.36
N ALA A 147 -8.39 2.59 5.84
CA ALA A 147 -7.39 3.48 6.40
C ALA A 147 -7.81 4.03 7.77
N ALA A 148 -9.07 4.43 7.95
CA ALA A 148 -9.59 4.88 9.25
C ALA A 148 -9.51 3.76 10.30
N GLY A 149 -9.87 2.53 9.95
CA GLY A 149 -9.82 1.39 10.86
C GLY A 149 -8.41 1.10 11.36
N LEU A 150 -7.45 0.99 10.44
CA LEU A 150 -6.05 0.69 10.77
C LEU A 150 -5.39 1.81 11.58
N THR A 151 -5.64 3.07 11.22
CA THR A 151 -5.08 4.23 11.93
C THR A 151 -5.66 4.36 13.35
N LEU A 152 -6.98 4.24 13.52
CA LEU A 152 -7.60 4.26 14.84
C LEU A 152 -7.13 3.09 15.71
N LYS A 153 -7.08 1.86 15.16
CA LYS A 153 -6.61 0.69 15.91
C LYS A 153 -5.18 0.87 16.41
N SER A 154 -4.31 1.47 15.60
CA SER A 154 -2.93 1.82 15.97
C SER A 154 -2.80 3.10 16.81
N GLY A 155 -3.91 3.72 17.21
CA GLY A 155 -3.98 4.87 18.12
C GLY A 155 -3.68 6.22 17.47
N ASN A 156 -3.77 6.31 16.15
CA ASN A 156 -3.52 7.52 15.37
C ASN A 156 -4.82 8.23 14.98
N ALA A 157 -4.74 9.54 14.72
CA ALA A 157 -5.76 10.25 13.95
C ALA A 157 -5.46 10.16 12.44
N VAL A 158 -6.49 10.28 11.61
CA VAL A 158 -6.35 10.23 10.14
C VAL A 158 -6.93 11.46 9.45
N LEU A 159 -6.15 11.98 8.51
CA LEU A 159 -6.57 12.96 7.52
C LEU A 159 -6.70 12.27 6.16
N LEU A 160 -7.93 12.16 5.67
CA LEU A 160 -8.25 11.44 4.44
C LEU A 160 -8.40 12.44 3.29
N ARG A 161 -7.60 12.29 2.24
CA ARG A 161 -7.70 13.09 1.01
C ARG A 161 -7.95 12.14 -0.17
N GLY A 162 -9.23 11.87 -0.43
CA GLY A 162 -9.67 11.06 -1.57
C GLY A 162 -9.69 11.83 -2.91
N SER A 163 -9.98 11.11 -4.00
CA SER A 163 -10.20 11.72 -5.32
C SER A 163 -11.56 12.42 -5.40
N SER A 164 -11.64 13.46 -6.23
CA SER A 164 -12.89 14.18 -6.51
C SER A 164 -13.97 13.29 -7.15
N SER A 165 -13.57 12.20 -7.80
CA SER A 165 -14.48 11.20 -8.38
C SER A 165 -15.27 10.40 -7.35
N ALA A 166 -14.85 10.38 -6.08
CA ALA A 166 -15.48 9.62 -5.00
C ALA A 166 -15.97 10.53 -3.87
N VAL A 167 -16.14 11.83 -4.13
CA VAL A 167 -16.36 12.84 -3.08
C VAL A 167 -17.62 12.56 -2.26
N ARG A 168 -18.74 12.16 -2.88
CA ARG A 168 -19.99 11.92 -2.18
C ARG A 168 -19.91 10.64 -1.36
N SER A 169 -19.36 9.59 -1.96
CA SER A 169 -19.11 8.30 -1.30
C SER A 169 -18.23 8.48 -0.06
N ASN A 170 -17.10 9.17 -0.19
CA ASN A 170 -16.18 9.41 0.91
C ASN A 170 -16.80 10.29 2.00
N THR A 171 -17.62 11.28 1.62
CA THR A 171 -18.33 12.14 2.58
C THR A 171 -19.33 11.33 3.40
N ALA A 172 -20.13 10.48 2.76
CA ALA A 172 -21.09 9.62 3.45
C ALA A 172 -20.38 8.66 4.43
N LEU A 173 -19.32 7.98 3.96
CA LEU A 173 -18.52 7.08 4.78
C LEU A 173 -17.92 7.80 6.00
N VAL A 174 -17.23 8.93 5.79
CA VAL A 174 -16.59 9.67 6.89
C VAL A 174 -17.61 10.26 7.85
N SER A 175 -18.77 10.73 7.38
CA SER A 175 -19.85 11.20 8.27
C SER A 175 -20.30 10.09 9.21
N ILE A 176 -20.54 8.88 8.71
CA ILE A 176 -20.94 7.73 9.54
C ILE A 176 -19.89 7.42 10.60
N LEU A 177 -18.60 7.39 10.23
CA LEU A 177 -17.52 7.14 11.18
C LEU A 177 -17.42 8.24 12.24
N ARG A 178 -17.59 9.50 11.85
CA ARG A 178 -17.57 10.65 12.76
C ARG A 178 -18.75 10.68 13.72
N ASP A 179 -19.94 10.29 13.27
CA ASP A 179 -21.11 10.18 14.14
C ASP A 179 -20.85 9.15 15.26
N VAL A 180 -20.28 8.00 14.93
CA VAL A 180 -19.91 6.97 15.91
C VAL A 180 -18.84 7.45 16.90
N LEU A 181 -17.87 8.25 16.44
CA LEU A 181 -16.88 8.88 17.33
C LEU A 181 -17.56 9.77 18.37
N VAL A 182 -18.47 10.64 17.93
CA VAL A 182 -19.20 11.57 18.80
C VAL A 182 -20.09 10.81 19.78
N GLU A 183 -20.83 9.81 19.32
CA GLU A 183 -21.67 8.93 20.16
C GLU A 183 -20.84 8.19 21.22
N SER A 184 -19.58 7.88 20.92
CA SER A 184 -18.65 7.20 21.82
C SER A 184 -17.84 8.16 22.71
N GLY A 185 -18.12 9.47 22.66
CA GLY A 185 -17.44 10.48 23.48
C GLY A 185 -16.05 10.88 22.99
N PHE A 186 -15.69 10.55 21.75
CA PHE A 186 -14.41 10.94 21.14
C PHE A 186 -14.56 12.14 20.20
N SER A 187 -13.46 12.86 20.01
CA SER A 187 -13.40 13.94 19.03
C SER A 187 -13.65 13.39 17.61
N PRO A 188 -14.55 14.00 16.82
CA PRO A 188 -14.75 13.60 15.44
C PRO A 188 -13.51 13.88 14.58
N ASN A 189 -12.58 14.71 15.04
CA ASN A 189 -11.33 15.03 14.32
C ASN A 189 -10.34 13.85 14.25
N LEU A 190 -10.59 12.75 14.95
CA LEU A 190 -9.85 11.50 14.76
C LEU A 190 -9.97 10.95 13.33
N VAL A 191 -11.09 11.22 12.65
CA VAL A 191 -11.28 10.88 11.23
C VAL A 191 -11.79 12.12 10.51
N THR A 192 -10.93 12.73 9.69
CA THR A 192 -11.28 13.97 8.97
C THR A 192 -11.10 13.81 7.47
N LEU A 193 -12.15 14.10 6.69
CA LEU A 193 -12.08 14.18 5.24
C LEU A 193 -11.63 15.59 4.84
N LEU A 194 -10.56 15.69 4.07
CA LEU A 194 -10.05 16.95 3.55
C LEU A 194 -10.76 17.32 2.23
N PRO A 195 -10.91 18.62 1.92
CA PRO A 195 -11.43 19.07 0.64
C PRO A 195 -10.64 18.50 -0.54
N CYS A 196 -11.34 18.04 -1.58
CA CYS A 196 -10.73 17.44 -2.77
C CYS A 196 -11.06 18.19 -4.08
N ALA A 197 -11.75 19.34 -4.00
CA ALA A 197 -12.12 20.14 -5.17
C ALA A 197 -10.91 20.68 -5.92
N ASP A 198 -9.84 21.01 -5.19
CA ASP A 198 -8.55 21.42 -5.74
C ASP A 198 -7.45 20.39 -5.39
N ARG A 199 -6.52 20.18 -6.32
CA ARG A 199 -5.31 19.37 -6.11
C ARG A 199 -4.34 20.01 -5.12
N SER A 200 -4.37 21.34 -4.93
CA SER A 200 -3.54 22.06 -3.96
C SER A 200 -3.65 21.52 -2.53
N SER A 201 -4.80 20.94 -2.16
CA SER A 201 -5.02 20.26 -0.87
C SER A 201 -3.99 19.16 -0.59
N VAL A 202 -3.51 18.45 -1.62
CA VAL A 202 -2.44 17.44 -1.48
C VAL A 202 -1.14 18.13 -1.07
N GLY A 203 -0.73 19.16 -1.82
CA GLY A 203 0.47 19.96 -1.53
C GLY A 203 0.45 20.55 -0.12
N HIS A 204 -0.71 21.06 0.33
CA HIS A 204 -0.87 21.58 1.69
C HIS A 204 -0.74 20.48 2.76
N LEU A 205 -1.31 19.29 2.54
CA LEU A 205 -1.21 18.16 3.46
C LEU A 205 0.24 17.65 3.56
N VAL A 206 0.90 17.40 2.43
CA VAL A 206 2.27 16.83 2.40
C VAL A 206 3.33 17.82 2.89
N THR A 207 2.99 19.11 2.97
CA THR A 207 3.85 20.16 3.54
C THR A 207 3.46 20.59 4.96
N ALA A 208 2.48 19.95 5.59
CA ALA A 208 2.03 20.26 6.96
C ALA A 208 2.95 19.67 8.06
N ARG A 209 4.26 19.75 7.86
CA ARG A 209 5.27 19.21 8.79
C ARG A 209 5.13 19.83 10.18
N GLY A 210 5.15 18.98 11.20
CA GLY A 210 4.96 19.37 12.60
C GLY A 210 3.50 19.35 13.06
N LEU A 211 2.56 19.11 12.14
CA LEU A 211 1.16 18.78 12.45
C LEU A 211 0.79 17.37 11.99
N VAL A 212 1.35 16.93 10.85
CA VAL A 212 1.20 15.58 10.31
C VAL A 212 2.52 14.84 10.45
N ASP A 213 2.46 13.61 10.94
CA ASP A 213 3.64 12.80 11.27
C ASP A 213 4.03 11.86 10.13
N LEU A 214 3.07 11.45 9.30
CA LEU A 214 3.25 10.55 8.17
C LEU A 214 2.23 10.82 7.07
N VAL A 215 2.64 10.76 5.80
CA VAL A 215 1.73 10.66 4.66
C VAL A 215 1.91 9.33 3.91
N ILE A 216 0.81 8.71 3.50
CA ILE A 216 0.81 7.49 2.68
C ILE A 216 0.00 7.74 1.40
N PRO A 217 0.65 7.85 0.22
CA PRO A 217 -0.04 7.85 -1.06
C PRO A 217 -0.47 6.43 -1.46
N ARG A 218 -1.69 6.32 -1.97
CA ARG A 218 -2.33 5.08 -2.45
C ARG A 218 -2.99 5.31 -3.80
N GLY A 219 -2.25 5.08 -4.88
CA GLY A 219 -2.71 5.30 -6.25
C GLY A 219 -1.69 4.81 -7.26
N GLY A 220 -1.80 5.29 -8.49
CA GLY A 220 -0.78 5.04 -9.51
C GLY A 220 0.52 5.80 -9.26
N ALA A 221 1.57 5.42 -9.99
CA ALA A 221 2.91 6.00 -9.89
C ALA A 221 2.94 7.53 -9.95
N GLY A 222 2.11 8.15 -10.79
CA GLY A 222 2.05 9.61 -10.90
C GLY A 222 1.60 10.33 -9.62
N LEU A 223 0.65 9.77 -8.87
CA LEU A 223 0.23 10.33 -7.58
C LEU A 223 1.31 10.15 -6.53
N ILE A 224 1.92 8.95 -6.50
CA ILE A 224 2.99 8.61 -5.55
C ILE A 224 4.17 9.56 -5.75
N ASN A 225 4.66 9.70 -6.98
CA ASN A 225 5.79 10.57 -7.31
C ASN A 225 5.50 12.03 -6.94
N ALA A 226 4.30 12.55 -7.27
CA ALA A 226 3.92 13.91 -6.91
C ALA A 226 3.92 14.15 -5.38
N VAL A 227 3.46 13.18 -4.59
CA VAL A 227 3.51 13.26 -3.13
C VAL A 227 4.94 13.23 -2.63
N VAL A 228 5.76 12.30 -3.13
CA VAL A 228 7.14 12.10 -2.68
C VAL A 228 8.03 13.30 -2.98
N GLU A 229 7.90 13.89 -4.18
CA GLU A 229 8.73 15.02 -4.61
C GLU A 229 8.41 16.31 -3.86
N GLU A 230 7.14 16.53 -3.47
CA GLU A 230 6.70 17.75 -2.79
C GLU A 230 6.72 17.67 -1.25
N ALA A 231 6.75 16.46 -0.68
CA ALA A 231 6.55 16.28 0.75
C ALA A 231 7.69 16.81 1.61
N THR A 232 7.32 17.51 2.68
CA THR A 232 8.22 17.79 3.81
C THR A 232 7.85 16.99 5.06
N VAL A 233 6.62 16.46 5.10
CA VAL A 233 6.19 15.40 6.02
C VAL A 233 6.83 14.07 5.58
N PRO A 234 7.28 13.20 6.49
CA PRO A 234 7.73 11.86 6.11
C PRO A 234 6.69 11.11 5.30
N VAL A 235 7.12 10.43 4.24
CA VAL A 235 6.25 9.64 3.36
C VAL A 235 6.60 8.17 3.51
N ILE A 236 5.57 7.31 3.48
CA ILE A 236 5.77 5.89 3.18
C ILE A 236 5.16 5.57 1.82
N GLU A 237 6.02 5.26 0.86
CA GLU A 237 5.65 4.96 -0.51
C GLU A 237 5.10 3.54 -0.61
N THR A 238 3.97 3.39 -1.31
CA THR A 238 3.35 2.08 -1.59
C THR A 238 2.83 2.02 -3.01
N GLY A 239 2.88 0.85 -3.65
CA GLY A 239 2.07 0.59 -4.84
C GLY A 239 2.77 0.63 -6.21
N VAL A 240 4.08 0.46 -6.28
CA VAL A 240 4.79 0.14 -7.54
C VAL A 240 5.53 -1.19 -7.36
N GLY A 241 5.27 -2.16 -8.23
CA GLY A 241 5.86 -3.48 -8.13
C GLY A 241 6.17 -4.14 -9.47
N ASN A 242 7.35 -3.83 -10.01
CA ASN A 242 7.94 -4.59 -11.12
C ASN A 242 8.60 -5.86 -10.56
N CYS A 243 7.78 -6.89 -10.35
CA CYS A 243 8.19 -8.13 -9.68
C CYS A 243 8.73 -9.16 -10.66
N HIS A 244 9.79 -9.86 -10.29
CA HIS A 244 10.42 -10.90 -11.10
C HIS A 244 10.16 -12.30 -10.55
N VAL A 245 10.09 -13.28 -11.45
CA VAL A 245 10.26 -14.70 -11.13
C VAL A 245 11.49 -15.22 -11.85
N TYR A 246 12.49 -15.66 -11.09
CA TYR A 246 13.69 -16.32 -11.62
C TYR A 246 13.56 -17.84 -11.52
N VAL A 247 13.63 -18.52 -12.67
CA VAL A 247 13.65 -19.98 -12.78
C VAL A 247 15.11 -20.44 -12.94
N ASP A 248 15.63 -21.02 -11.86
CA ASP A 248 17.02 -21.50 -11.80
C ASP A 248 17.22 -22.81 -12.57
N ARG A 249 18.49 -23.16 -12.85
CA ARG A 249 18.88 -24.43 -13.49
C ARG A 249 18.39 -25.67 -12.74
N ALA A 250 18.20 -25.60 -11.43
CA ALA A 250 17.73 -26.70 -10.59
C ALA A 250 16.24 -26.57 -10.23
N ALA A 251 15.46 -25.81 -11.00
CA ALA A 251 14.03 -25.66 -10.77
C ALA A 251 13.24 -26.95 -11.05
N ASP A 252 12.29 -27.26 -10.17
CA ASP A 252 11.28 -28.28 -10.45
C ASP A 252 10.27 -27.74 -11.48
N THR A 253 10.01 -28.52 -12.53
CA THR A 253 9.16 -28.11 -13.66
C THR A 253 7.72 -27.84 -13.22
N GLU A 254 7.14 -28.67 -12.36
CA GLU A 254 5.75 -28.54 -11.96
C GLU A 254 5.56 -27.37 -11.00
N LYS A 255 6.46 -27.21 -10.02
CA LYS A 255 6.49 -26.03 -9.15
C LYS A 255 6.64 -24.75 -9.96
N THR A 256 7.55 -24.74 -10.94
CA THR A 256 7.74 -23.58 -11.82
C THR A 256 6.44 -23.18 -12.53
N ARG A 257 5.74 -24.15 -13.15
CA ARG A 257 4.47 -23.89 -13.83
C ARG A 257 3.43 -23.30 -12.90
N GLN A 258 3.26 -23.90 -11.71
CA GLN A 258 2.28 -23.44 -10.72
C GLN A 258 2.61 -22.03 -10.20
N VAL A 259 3.87 -21.78 -9.87
CA VAL A 259 4.34 -20.49 -9.33
C VAL A 259 4.20 -19.37 -10.36
N VAL A 260 4.73 -19.55 -11.57
CA VAL A 260 4.72 -18.51 -12.61
C VAL A 260 3.29 -18.18 -13.02
N ARG A 261 2.45 -19.20 -13.26
CA ARG A 261 1.05 -18.99 -13.62
C ARG A 261 0.31 -18.24 -12.51
N ASN A 262 0.45 -18.66 -11.25
CA ASN A 262 -0.22 -17.97 -10.15
C ASN A 262 0.27 -16.52 -10.00
N ALA A 263 1.58 -16.29 -10.12
CA ALA A 263 2.20 -14.98 -9.98
C ALA A 263 1.71 -13.99 -11.04
N LYS A 264 1.42 -14.43 -12.28
CA LYS A 264 0.90 -13.54 -13.33
C LYS A 264 -0.62 -13.52 -13.41
N THR A 265 -1.27 -14.68 -13.50
CA THR A 265 -2.67 -14.76 -13.97
C THR A 265 -3.71 -14.67 -12.86
N ARG A 266 -3.32 -14.67 -11.57
CA ARG A 266 -4.27 -14.59 -10.45
C ARG A 266 -5.02 -13.25 -10.45
N ARG A 267 -4.27 -12.15 -10.51
CA ARG A 267 -4.80 -10.79 -10.49
C ARG A 267 -3.71 -9.83 -10.97
N VAL A 268 -3.88 -9.26 -12.15
CA VAL A 268 -2.89 -8.33 -12.74
C VAL A 268 -3.03 -6.90 -12.23
N SER A 269 -4.16 -6.55 -11.59
CA SER A 269 -4.41 -5.20 -11.06
C SER A 269 -3.78 -4.90 -9.70
N VAL A 270 -2.85 -5.75 -9.23
CA VAL A 270 -2.13 -5.61 -7.96
C VAL A 270 -0.64 -5.57 -8.20
N CYS A 271 0.09 -4.77 -7.42
CA CYS A 271 1.52 -4.54 -7.56
C CYS A 271 2.40 -5.74 -7.22
N ASN A 272 1.86 -6.88 -6.77
CA ASN A 272 2.64 -8.08 -6.51
C ASN A 272 2.54 -9.12 -7.64
N ALA A 273 1.88 -8.79 -8.76
CA ALA A 273 1.88 -9.62 -9.95
C ALA A 273 3.29 -9.68 -10.56
N ALA A 274 3.68 -10.84 -11.09
CA ALA A 274 4.94 -10.94 -11.82
C ALA A 274 4.85 -10.15 -13.13
N GLU A 275 5.85 -9.32 -13.41
CA GLU A 275 5.95 -8.52 -14.64
C GLU A 275 7.09 -9.00 -15.54
N THR A 276 8.10 -9.66 -14.96
CA THR A 276 9.22 -10.27 -15.69
C THR A 276 9.50 -11.72 -15.26
N LEU A 277 9.70 -12.60 -16.23
CA LEU A 277 10.15 -13.98 -16.07
C LEU A 277 11.59 -14.14 -16.57
N LEU A 278 12.50 -14.51 -15.68
CA LEU A 278 13.90 -14.79 -16.01
C LEU A 278 14.12 -16.30 -15.98
N VAL A 279 14.62 -16.91 -17.06
CA VAL A 279 14.83 -18.35 -17.13
C VAL A 279 16.30 -18.68 -17.36
N HIS A 280 16.87 -19.54 -16.53
CA HIS A 280 18.25 -19.97 -16.71
C HIS A 280 18.40 -20.80 -18.00
N ARG A 281 19.44 -20.49 -18.80
CA ARG A 281 19.69 -21.12 -20.11
C ARG A 281 19.66 -22.66 -20.10
N GLU A 282 20.15 -23.29 -19.05
CA GLU A 282 20.26 -24.76 -18.94
C GLU A 282 18.90 -25.48 -18.89
N VAL A 283 17.84 -24.78 -18.49
CA VAL A 283 16.48 -25.33 -18.43
C VAL A 283 15.55 -24.72 -19.47
N ALA A 284 15.97 -23.62 -20.11
CA ALA A 284 15.15 -22.85 -21.05
C ALA A 284 14.56 -23.73 -22.17
N GLU A 285 15.38 -24.49 -22.89
CA GLU A 285 14.91 -25.35 -24.00
C GLU A 285 13.88 -26.40 -23.55
N THR A 286 14.01 -26.93 -22.34
CA THR A 286 13.14 -28.00 -21.84
C THR A 286 11.84 -27.49 -21.21
N LEU A 287 11.85 -26.29 -20.63
CA LEU A 287 10.78 -25.77 -19.79
C LEU A 287 10.00 -24.65 -20.47
N LEU A 288 10.70 -23.70 -21.10
CA LEU A 288 10.12 -22.45 -21.57
C LEU A 288 9.06 -22.64 -22.68
N PRO A 289 9.22 -23.53 -23.69
CA PRO A 289 8.19 -23.72 -24.71
C PRO A 289 6.85 -24.20 -24.14
N GLY A 290 6.90 -25.11 -23.16
CA GLY A 290 5.71 -25.63 -22.49
C GLY A 290 5.01 -24.57 -21.63
N LEU A 291 5.80 -23.82 -20.86
CA LEU A 291 5.30 -22.75 -20.01
C LEU A 291 4.71 -21.59 -20.83
N ALA A 292 5.38 -21.20 -21.91
CA ALA A 292 4.91 -20.13 -22.81
C ALA A 292 3.56 -20.46 -23.45
N ARG A 293 3.37 -21.71 -23.89
CA ARG A 293 2.07 -22.17 -24.41
C ARG A 293 0.96 -22.01 -23.38
N GLU A 294 1.19 -22.49 -22.16
CA GLU A 294 0.18 -22.42 -21.09
C GLU A 294 -0.18 -20.97 -20.72
N LEU A 295 0.81 -20.09 -20.65
CA LEU A 295 0.58 -18.67 -20.38
C LEU A 295 -0.22 -18.01 -21.52
N ALA A 296 0.15 -18.26 -22.78
CA ALA A 296 -0.57 -17.75 -23.94
C ALA A 296 -2.03 -18.25 -24.01
N GLU A 297 -2.28 -19.52 -23.68
CA GLU A 297 -3.63 -20.10 -23.59
C GLU A 297 -4.50 -19.42 -22.51
N THR A 298 -3.88 -18.85 -21.47
CA THR A 298 -4.58 -18.04 -20.46
C THR A 298 -4.75 -16.57 -20.83
N GLY A 299 -4.32 -16.18 -22.04
CA GLY A 299 -4.42 -14.82 -22.57
C GLY A 299 -3.24 -13.92 -22.22
N VAL A 300 -2.11 -14.48 -21.79
CA VAL A 300 -0.89 -13.69 -21.53
C VAL A 300 -0.15 -13.38 -22.84
N THR A 301 0.11 -12.10 -23.07
CA THR A 301 1.02 -11.62 -24.12
C THR A 301 2.45 -11.71 -23.61
N LEU A 302 3.31 -12.44 -24.33
CA LEU A 302 4.70 -12.63 -23.95
C LEU A 302 5.59 -11.65 -24.72
N HIS A 303 6.33 -10.81 -24.00
CA HIS A 303 7.34 -9.91 -24.55
C HIS A 303 8.71 -10.54 -24.33
N ALA A 304 9.28 -11.16 -25.36
CA ALA A 304 10.46 -12.02 -25.24
C ALA A 304 11.72 -11.37 -25.80
N ASP A 305 12.86 -11.52 -25.11
CA ASP A 305 14.17 -11.24 -25.69
C ASP A 305 14.48 -12.21 -26.85
N GLU A 306 15.56 -11.95 -27.60
CA GLU A 306 15.93 -12.76 -28.78
C GLU A 306 16.07 -14.26 -28.42
N ARG A 307 16.75 -14.56 -27.31
CA ARG A 307 16.99 -15.94 -26.86
C ARG A 307 15.72 -16.66 -26.42
N ALA A 308 14.86 -15.98 -25.68
CA ALA A 308 13.57 -16.48 -25.25
C ALA A 308 12.65 -16.71 -26.46
N ALA A 309 12.62 -15.78 -27.41
CA ALA A 309 11.84 -15.90 -28.64
C ALA A 309 12.29 -17.11 -29.47
N GLU A 310 13.60 -17.27 -29.68
CA GLU A 310 14.18 -18.44 -30.35
C GLU A 310 13.84 -19.75 -29.63
N THR A 311 13.96 -19.77 -28.30
CA THR A 311 13.69 -20.95 -27.47
C THR A 311 12.21 -21.33 -27.52
N ILE A 312 11.29 -20.36 -27.42
CA ILE A 312 9.84 -20.57 -27.50
C ILE A 312 9.44 -21.07 -28.89
N GLY A 313 10.03 -20.50 -29.94
CA GLY A 313 9.78 -20.87 -31.33
C GLY A 313 8.27 -20.86 -31.65
N ASN A 314 7.78 -21.95 -32.21
CA ASN A 314 6.37 -22.08 -32.61
C ASN A 314 5.43 -22.53 -31.46
N ALA A 315 5.92 -22.62 -30.22
CA ALA A 315 5.11 -23.10 -29.10
C ALA A 315 4.04 -22.08 -28.66
N ALA A 316 4.32 -20.78 -28.81
CA ALA A 316 3.42 -19.67 -28.49
C ALA A 316 3.79 -18.43 -29.31
N PRO A 317 2.83 -17.53 -29.62
CA PRO A 317 3.15 -16.22 -30.18
C PRO A 317 3.90 -15.36 -29.16
N VAL A 318 4.89 -14.60 -29.63
CA VAL A 318 5.67 -13.66 -28.81
C VAL A 318 5.79 -12.32 -29.52
N THR A 319 5.85 -11.25 -28.73
CA THR A 319 6.25 -9.91 -29.16
C THR A 319 7.72 -9.69 -28.80
N PRO A 320 8.56 -9.08 -29.64
CA PRO A 320 9.93 -8.75 -29.24
C PRO A 320 9.93 -7.76 -28.07
N ALA A 321 10.64 -8.10 -26.99
CA ALA A 321 10.85 -7.20 -25.87
C ALA A 321 11.73 -6.02 -26.27
N THR A 322 11.43 -4.86 -25.71
CA THR A 322 12.20 -3.62 -25.80
C THR A 322 12.91 -3.34 -24.48
N GLU A 323 13.87 -2.40 -24.46
CA GLU A 323 14.51 -1.98 -23.20
C GLU A 323 13.49 -1.45 -22.17
N GLN A 324 12.38 -0.86 -22.63
CA GLN A 324 11.35 -0.33 -21.75
C GLN A 324 10.56 -1.43 -21.03
N ASP A 325 10.41 -2.60 -21.65
CA ASP A 325 9.64 -3.71 -21.08
C ASP A 325 10.23 -4.20 -19.75
N TRP A 326 11.56 -4.17 -19.60
CA TRP A 326 12.23 -4.57 -18.37
C TRP A 326 11.90 -3.66 -17.18
N ASP A 327 11.63 -2.38 -17.42
CA ASP A 327 11.31 -1.38 -16.38
C ASP A 327 9.79 -1.17 -16.22
N THR A 328 8.95 -1.88 -16.99
CA THR A 328 7.50 -1.62 -17.05
C THR A 328 6.72 -2.50 -16.08
N GLU A 329 5.99 -1.87 -15.16
CA GLU A 329 4.88 -2.50 -14.44
C GLU A 329 3.63 -2.47 -15.33
N TYR A 330 3.30 -3.58 -15.98
CA TYR A 330 2.22 -3.62 -16.97
C TYR A 330 0.82 -3.49 -16.35
N LEU A 331 0.59 -4.12 -15.19
CA LEU A 331 -0.73 -4.26 -14.56
C LEU A 331 -1.82 -4.86 -15.48
N SER A 332 -1.39 -5.63 -16.48
CA SER A 332 -2.21 -6.29 -17.50
C SER A 332 -1.75 -7.75 -17.69
N MET A 333 -2.35 -8.47 -18.64
CA MET A 333 -1.91 -9.81 -19.03
C MET A 333 -0.66 -9.78 -19.92
N ASP A 334 0.28 -8.86 -19.70
CA ASP A 334 1.56 -8.78 -20.42
C ASP A 334 2.70 -9.26 -19.51
N LEU A 335 3.65 -10.02 -20.03
CA LEU A 335 4.77 -10.56 -19.24
C LEU A 335 6.05 -10.50 -20.07
N ALA A 336 7.07 -9.82 -19.54
CA ALA A 336 8.41 -9.80 -20.13
C ALA A 336 9.13 -11.13 -19.83
N VAL A 337 9.90 -11.66 -20.79
CA VAL A 337 10.58 -12.95 -20.69
C VAL A 337 12.00 -12.84 -21.22
N ALA A 338 12.98 -13.22 -20.40
CA ALA A 338 14.39 -13.25 -20.80
C ALA A 338 15.07 -14.58 -20.42
N VAL A 339 16.07 -14.97 -21.21
CA VAL A 339 16.95 -16.10 -20.88
C VAL A 339 18.29 -15.59 -20.36
N VAL A 340 18.65 -15.97 -19.14
CA VAL A 340 19.87 -15.56 -18.45
C VAL A 340 20.87 -16.71 -18.33
N ASP A 341 22.16 -16.40 -18.31
CA ASP A 341 23.25 -17.38 -18.27
C ASP A 341 23.57 -17.89 -16.87
N SER A 342 23.19 -17.17 -15.82
CA SER A 342 23.53 -17.51 -14.44
C SER A 342 22.60 -16.87 -13.40
N PRO A 343 22.60 -17.37 -12.15
CA PRO A 343 21.93 -16.71 -11.03
C PRO A 343 22.45 -15.28 -10.78
N ASP A 344 23.73 -15.02 -11.06
CA ASP A 344 24.32 -13.69 -10.89
C ASP A 344 23.77 -12.67 -11.87
N GLU A 345 23.55 -13.08 -13.12
CA GLU A 345 22.89 -12.24 -14.12
C GLU A 345 21.43 -12.00 -13.76
N ALA A 346 20.70 -13.01 -13.27
CA ALA A 346 19.33 -12.84 -12.80
C ALA A 346 19.24 -11.81 -11.66
N MET A 347 20.11 -11.92 -10.65
CA MET A 347 20.15 -10.96 -9.55
C MET A 347 20.58 -9.56 -10.02
N ALA A 348 21.49 -9.45 -10.99
CA ALA A 348 21.90 -8.17 -11.56
C ALA A 348 20.76 -7.51 -12.36
N HIS A 349 19.98 -8.29 -13.10
CA HIS A 349 18.78 -7.83 -13.80
C HIS A 349 17.75 -7.30 -12.81
N ILE A 350 17.42 -8.09 -11.77
CA ILE A 350 16.50 -7.68 -10.70
C ILE A 350 16.98 -6.39 -10.02
N ALA A 351 18.27 -6.28 -9.69
CA ALA A 351 18.82 -5.09 -9.06
C ALA A 351 18.77 -3.84 -9.95
N ARG A 352 18.76 -4.02 -11.27
CA ARG A 352 18.70 -2.91 -12.24
C ARG A 352 17.26 -2.46 -12.53
N HIS A 353 16.33 -3.41 -12.63
CA HIS A 353 15.00 -3.19 -13.19
C HIS A 353 13.86 -3.35 -12.17
N GLY A 354 14.08 -4.13 -11.11
CA GLY A 354 13.09 -4.34 -10.06
C GLY A 354 12.85 -3.09 -9.22
N THR A 355 11.62 -2.93 -8.73
CA THR A 355 11.24 -1.79 -7.87
C THR A 355 11.44 -2.08 -6.38
N GLY A 356 12.10 -3.19 -6.03
CA GLY A 356 12.34 -3.59 -4.65
C GLY A 356 11.08 -4.10 -3.94
N HIS A 357 10.06 -4.56 -4.67
CA HIS A 357 8.79 -5.03 -4.13
C HIS A 357 8.84 -6.51 -3.74
N THR A 358 8.60 -7.41 -4.68
CA THR A 358 8.65 -8.86 -4.46
C THR A 358 9.47 -9.53 -5.56
N GLU A 359 10.42 -10.37 -5.18
CA GLU A 359 11.21 -11.14 -6.15
C GLU A 359 11.19 -12.62 -5.77
N ALA A 360 10.96 -13.47 -6.76
CA ALA A 360 10.85 -14.91 -6.56
C ALA A 360 12.02 -15.66 -7.20
N ILE A 361 12.47 -16.73 -6.54
CA ILE A 361 13.30 -17.78 -7.16
C ILE A 361 12.58 -19.12 -7.08
N VAL A 362 12.60 -19.89 -8.18
CA VAL A 362 12.22 -21.30 -8.20
C VAL A 362 13.48 -22.15 -8.40
N SER A 363 13.86 -22.94 -7.39
CA SER A 363 15.07 -23.79 -7.38
C SER A 363 15.03 -24.84 -6.26
N GLU A 364 15.57 -26.02 -6.52
CA GLU A 364 15.90 -27.03 -5.50
C GLU A 364 17.39 -26.95 -5.04
N ASP A 365 18.21 -26.09 -5.66
CA ASP A 365 19.60 -25.88 -5.27
C ASP A 365 19.70 -24.92 -4.08
N VAL A 366 19.87 -25.49 -2.89
CA VAL A 366 20.01 -24.77 -1.63
C VAL A 366 21.11 -23.70 -1.67
N SER A 367 22.19 -23.93 -2.41
CA SER A 367 23.29 -22.96 -2.49
C SER A 367 22.88 -21.70 -3.26
N THR A 368 22.17 -21.88 -4.37
CA THR A 368 21.64 -20.79 -5.21
C THR A 368 20.52 -20.06 -4.48
N VAL A 369 19.59 -20.78 -3.83
CA VAL A 369 18.52 -20.20 -3.02
C VAL A 369 19.09 -19.28 -1.92
N ARG A 370 20.07 -19.77 -1.14
CA ARG A 370 20.69 -18.96 -0.07
C ARG A 370 21.38 -17.72 -0.62
N ARG A 371 22.02 -17.84 -1.79
CA ARG A 371 22.68 -16.70 -2.44
C ARG A 371 21.66 -15.66 -2.88
N PHE A 372 20.56 -16.10 -3.52
CA PHE A 372 19.48 -15.23 -3.98
C PHE A 372 18.84 -14.47 -2.82
N THR A 373 18.40 -15.18 -1.77
CA THR A 373 17.76 -14.56 -0.59
C THR A 373 18.68 -13.65 0.22
N THR A 374 20.00 -13.82 0.10
CA THR A 374 20.98 -12.93 0.75
C THR A 374 21.25 -11.66 -0.06
N ARG A 375 21.20 -11.73 -1.39
CA ARG A 375 21.69 -10.66 -2.27
C ARG A 375 20.59 -9.82 -2.89
N VAL A 376 19.41 -10.38 -3.10
CA VAL A 376 18.27 -9.63 -3.65
C VAL A 376 17.70 -8.73 -2.56
N ASP A 377 17.73 -7.43 -2.80
CA ASP A 377 17.35 -6.40 -1.84
C ASP A 377 15.94 -5.87 -2.12
N SER A 378 14.94 -6.72 -1.90
CA SER A 378 13.51 -6.38 -2.07
C SER A 378 12.74 -6.51 -0.76
N ALA A 379 11.55 -5.92 -0.71
CA ALA A 379 10.71 -5.94 0.48
C ALA A 379 10.27 -7.36 0.87
N ALA A 380 10.04 -8.21 -0.13
CA ALA A 380 9.89 -9.65 0.04
C ALA A 380 10.75 -10.40 -0.98
N VAL A 381 11.48 -11.42 -0.52
CA VAL A 381 12.16 -12.38 -1.38
C VAL A 381 11.56 -13.75 -1.11
N VAL A 382 10.93 -14.34 -2.13
CA VAL A 382 10.16 -15.59 -2.01
C VAL A 382 10.88 -16.74 -2.70
N VAL A 383 10.79 -17.94 -2.13
CA VAL A 383 11.45 -19.15 -2.64
C VAL A 383 10.40 -20.20 -2.91
N ASN A 384 10.36 -20.72 -4.14
CA ASN A 384 9.41 -21.76 -4.57
C ASN A 384 7.94 -21.41 -4.27
N ALA A 385 7.60 -20.12 -4.34
CA ALA A 385 6.29 -19.59 -4.05
C ALA A 385 5.99 -18.39 -4.96
N SER A 386 4.69 -18.14 -5.18
CA SER A 386 4.21 -17.01 -5.98
C SER A 386 4.52 -15.66 -5.33
N THR A 387 4.85 -14.65 -6.14
CA THR A 387 4.98 -13.26 -5.69
C THR A 387 3.67 -12.70 -5.12
N ALA A 388 2.53 -13.30 -5.49
CA ALA A 388 1.20 -12.92 -5.04
C ALA A 388 0.96 -13.11 -3.54
N PHE A 389 1.87 -13.80 -2.83
CA PHE A 389 1.82 -13.97 -1.38
C PHE A 389 2.28 -12.75 -0.60
N THR A 390 2.97 -11.78 -1.21
CA THR A 390 3.31 -10.52 -0.53
C THR A 390 2.06 -9.69 -0.33
N ASP A 391 1.39 -9.94 0.79
CA ASP A 391 0.11 -9.37 1.21
C ASP A 391 -0.02 -9.60 2.73
N GLY A 392 -0.45 -8.57 3.46
CA GLY A 392 -0.51 -8.60 4.92
C GLY A 392 -1.42 -9.70 5.48
N ALA A 393 -2.55 -9.99 4.83
CA ALA A 393 -3.42 -11.08 5.26
C ALA A 393 -2.75 -12.44 5.01
N GLN A 394 -2.08 -12.62 3.86
CA GLN A 394 -1.34 -13.85 3.55
C GLN A 394 -0.13 -14.06 4.46
N PHE A 395 0.49 -12.98 4.95
CA PHE A 395 1.59 -13.02 5.93
C PHE A 395 1.10 -13.23 7.38
N GLY A 396 -0.22 -13.38 7.59
CA GLY A 396 -0.80 -13.59 8.93
C GLY A 396 -0.89 -12.31 9.77
N MET A 397 -0.70 -11.14 9.16
CA MET A 397 -0.86 -9.82 9.81
C MET A 397 -2.33 -9.38 9.85
N GLY A 398 -3.19 -10.06 9.09
CA GLY A 398 -4.65 -9.92 9.08
C GLY A 398 -5.16 -8.76 8.23
N ALA A 399 -4.49 -7.62 8.24
CA ALA A 399 -4.79 -6.47 7.37
C ALA A 399 -3.52 -5.67 7.04
N GLU A 400 -3.57 -4.90 5.97
CA GLU A 400 -2.49 -3.97 5.59
C GLU A 400 -3.04 -2.63 5.08
N ILE A 401 -2.29 -1.55 5.30
CA ILE A 401 -2.55 -0.26 4.64
C ILE A 401 -1.97 -0.24 3.22
N GLY A 402 -0.91 -1.00 3.00
CA GLY A 402 -0.20 -1.16 1.73
C GLY A 402 1.13 -1.84 1.88
N ILE A 403 1.86 -1.97 0.78
CA ILE A 403 3.18 -2.62 0.75
C ILE A 403 4.22 -1.55 0.47
N SER A 404 5.15 -1.37 1.39
CA SER A 404 6.24 -0.42 1.21
C SER A 404 7.50 -1.07 0.65
N THR A 405 8.09 -0.44 -0.36
CA THR A 405 9.35 -0.86 -0.97
C THR A 405 10.56 -0.13 -0.37
N GLN A 406 10.32 0.93 0.41
CA GLN A 406 11.37 1.76 0.96
C GLN A 406 12.14 1.05 2.09
N LYS A 407 13.36 1.51 2.35
CA LYS A 407 14.23 0.88 3.38
C LYS A 407 13.95 1.35 4.80
N LEU A 408 13.48 2.57 4.97
CA LEU A 408 13.36 3.21 6.28
C LEU A 408 11.96 2.99 6.88
N HIS A 409 11.93 2.78 8.20
CA HIS A 409 10.73 2.61 9.03
C HIS A 409 10.00 1.29 8.84
N ALA A 410 9.31 1.11 7.71
CA ALA A 410 8.53 -0.07 7.40
C ALA A 410 8.82 -0.53 5.97
N ARG A 411 8.99 -1.83 5.77
CA ARG A 411 9.29 -2.45 4.47
C ARG A 411 8.53 -3.77 4.34
N GLY A 412 7.84 -3.95 3.23
CA GLY A 412 6.88 -5.04 3.03
C GLY A 412 5.45 -4.62 3.39
N PRO A 413 4.53 -5.60 3.55
CA PRO A 413 3.18 -5.34 4.02
C PRO A 413 3.18 -4.54 5.33
N MET A 414 2.44 -3.44 5.34
CA MET A 414 2.35 -2.53 6.48
C MET A 414 1.05 -2.77 7.24
N ALA A 415 1.14 -3.38 8.41
CA ALA A 415 0.02 -3.65 9.28
C ALA A 415 -0.02 -2.63 10.44
N LEU A 416 -0.63 -3.00 11.56
CA LEU A 416 -0.78 -2.12 12.73
C LEU A 416 0.57 -1.69 13.34
N PRO A 417 1.59 -2.57 13.53
CA PRO A 417 2.86 -2.16 14.10
C PRO A 417 3.61 -1.14 13.24
N GLU A 418 3.46 -1.18 11.92
CA GLU A 418 4.11 -0.25 11.00
C GLU A 418 3.51 1.17 11.06
N LEU A 419 2.31 1.32 11.65
CA LEU A 419 1.67 2.61 11.95
C LEU A 419 2.02 3.12 13.36
N THR A 420 3.11 2.64 13.94
CA THR A 420 3.60 3.05 15.27
C THR A 420 5.07 3.41 15.22
N THR A 421 5.53 4.15 16.22
CA THR A 421 6.96 4.34 16.52
C THR A 421 7.27 3.83 17.92
N THR A 422 8.46 4.13 18.43
CA THR A 422 8.87 3.73 19.78
C THR A 422 9.39 4.92 20.56
N LYS A 423 9.26 4.87 21.89
CA LYS A 423 9.92 5.79 22.82
C LYS A 423 10.62 5.02 23.93
N TRP A 424 11.61 5.66 24.53
CA TRP A 424 12.28 5.13 25.72
C TRP A 424 11.65 5.70 26.99
N LEU A 425 11.33 4.82 27.91
CA LEU A 425 10.99 5.13 29.28
C LEU A 425 12.23 4.83 30.13
N VAL A 426 12.61 5.80 30.96
CA VAL A 426 13.76 5.71 31.86
C VAL A 426 13.25 5.91 33.27
N TRP A 427 13.23 4.84 34.05
CA TRP A 427 12.89 4.88 35.48
C TRP A 427 14.17 4.92 36.29
N GLY A 428 14.25 5.92 37.17
CA GLY A 428 15.33 6.06 38.12
C GLY A 428 14.80 6.45 39.48
N ASP A 429 15.68 6.36 40.47
CA ASP A 429 15.45 6.80 41.84
C ASP A 429 16.51 7.86 42.19
N GLY A 430 16.30 9.10 41.71
CA GLY A 430 17.22 10.22 41.96
C GLY A 430 18.59 10.13 41.27
N HIS A 431 18.73 9.32 40.22
CA HIS A 431 20.00 9.16 39.51
C HIS A 431 20.44 10.48 38.84
N THR A 432 21.72 10.83 38.99
CA THR A 432 22.32 12.02 38.36
C THR A 432 23.45 11.62 37.40
N ARG A 433 23.76 12.51 36.44
CA ARG A 433 24.94 12.41 35.56
C ARG A 433 25.85 13.61 35.87
N PRO A 434 27.07 13.39 36.36
CA PRO A 434 28.01 14.46 36.69
C PRO A 434 28.55 15.19 35.46
#